data_AF-I4VSJ0-F1
#
_entry.id   AF-I4VSJ0-F1
#
_cell.length_a   1.000
_cell.length_b   1.000
_cell.length_c   1.000
_cell.angle_alpha   90.00
_cell.angle_beta   90.00
_cell.angle_gamma   90.00
#
_symmetry.space_group_name_H-M   'P 1'
#
loop_
_entity.id
_entity.type
_entity.pdbx_description
1 polymer ?
#
loop_
_entity_poly.entity_id
_entity_poly.type
_entity_poly.pdbx_seq_one_letter_code
_entity_poly.pdbx_strand_id
1 'polypeptide(L)'
;MKHAKPPPSRHVVNWDHPDLESLLDKTAGWGLDHRGAFEPVPCELHVGWGAVVGRPASLLYEGEGVLVIAANFVISPAENVRIDYLQAGRMRSRWGIVVEGRAGLRAEDAENGTRVYWVHMR
;
A
#
# COMPACT_ATOMS: atom_id res chain seq x y z
N MET A 1 17.10 -47.75 16.04
CA MET A 1 15.71 -47.33 15.76
C MET A 1 15.65 -45.82 15.94
N LYS A 2 15.28 -45.06 14.89
CA LYS A 2 15.28 -43.59 14.91
C LYS A 2 13.91 -43.12 15.40
N HIS A 3 13.86 -42.43 16.54
CA HIS A 3 12.63 -41.81 17.04
C HIS A 3 12.29 -40.61 16.15
N ALA A 4 11.20 -40.72 15.38
CA ALA A 4 10.66 -39.59 14.63
C ALA A 4 9.98 -38.62 15.60
N LYS A 5 10.31 -37.32 15.51
CA LYS A 5 9.57 -36.25 16.22
C LYS A 5 8.12 -36.25 15.74
N PRO A 6 7.13 -36.10 16.64
CA PRO A 6 5.73 -35.97 16.23
C PRO A 6 5.56 -34.72 15.37
N PRO A 7 4.67 -34.76 14.36
CA PRO A 7 4.38 -33.60 13.53
C PRO A 7 3.81 -32.46 14.39
N PRO A 8 4.10 -31.19 14.03
CA PRO A 8 3.54 -30.05 14.75
C PRO A 8 2.00 -30.12 14.69
N SER A 9 1.35 -29.88 15.83
CA SER A 9 -0.10 -29.83 15.91
C SER A 9 -0.64 -28.76 14.96
N ARG A 10 -1.47 -29.17 13.99
CA ARG A 10 -2.26 -28.22 13.21
C ARG A 10 -3.25 -27.56 14.15
N HIS A 11 -3.07 -26.27 14.43
CA HIS A 11 -4.10 -25.47 15.08
C HIS A 11 -5.30 -25.39 14.13
N VAL A 12 -6.32 -26.21 14.40
CA VAL A 12 -7.60 -26.15 13.68
C VAL A 12 -8.39 -25.01 14.30
N VAL A 13 -8.51 -23.91 13.56
CA VAL A 13 -9.35 -22.78 13.97
C VAL A 13 -10.80 -23.20 13.85
N ASN A 14 -11.54 -23.14 14.95
CA ASN A 14 -12.99 -23.35 14.94
C ASN A 14 -13.68 -22.05 14.52
N TRP A 15 -14.12 -22.00 13.27
CA TRP A 15 -14.80 -20.83 12.70
C TRP A 15 -16.21 -20.61 13.24
N ASP A 16 -16.81 -21.62 13.89
CA ASP A 16 -18.16 -21.56 14.47
C ASP A 16 -18.12 -21.21 15.97
N HIS A 17 -16.98 -20.80 16.51
CA HIS A 17 -16.86 -20.50 17.94
C HIS A 17 -17.64 -19.21 18.28
N PRO A 18 -18.53 -19.21 19.29
CA PRO A 18 -19.39 -18.06 19.60
C PRO A 18 -18.61 -16.78 19.97
N ASP A 19 -17.44 -16.93 20.59
CA ASP A 19 -16.58 -15.78 20.90
C ASP A 19 -15.86 -15.19 19.68
N LEU A 20 -15.86 -15.89 18.53
CA LEU A 20 -15.22 -15.41 17.31
C LEU A 20 -15.93 -14.16 16.77
N GLU A 21 -17.26 -14.15 16.80
CA GLU A 21 -18.07 -13.03 16.32
C GLU A 21 -17.80 -11.77 17.15
N SER A 22 -17.74 -11.91 18.49
CA SER A 22 -17.36 -10.79 19.38
C SER A 22 -15.94 -10.26 19.12
N LEU A 23 -15.00 -11.14 18.76
CA LEU A 23 -13.64 -10.73 18.40
C LEU A 23 -13.60 -10.02 17.05
N LEU A 24 -14.34 -10.52 16.06
CA LEU A 24 -14.46 -9.92 14.74
C LEU A 24 -15.13 -8.55 14.82
N ASP A 25 -16.19 -8.41 15.62
CA ASP A 25 -16.87 -7.13 15.87
C ASP A 25 -15.95 -6.09 16.50
N LYS A 26 -15.07 -6.48 17.43
CA LYS A 26 -14.06 -5.59 18.00
C LYS A 26 -13.06 -5.08 16.96
N THR A 27 -12.86 -5.86 15.90
CA THR A 27 -12.00 -5.50 14.75
C THR A 27 -12.79 -4.91 13.58
N ALA A 28 -14.13 -4.89 13.66
CA ALA A 28 -14.97 -4.33 12.62
C ALA A 28 -14.75 -2.81 12.59
N GLY A 29 -14.14 -2.33 11.51
CA GLY A 29 -13.70 -0.95 11.37
C GLY A 29 -12.20 -0.73 11.55
N TRP A 30 -11.43 -1.76 11.94
CA TRP A 30 -9.98 -1.72 11.81
C TRP A 30 -9.61 -1.79 10.34
N GLY A 31 -9.28 -0.65 9.76
CA GLY A 31 -8.71 -0.59 8.42
C GLY A 31 -7.20 -0.83 8.50
N LEU A 32 -6.72 -1.94 7.92
CA LEU A 32 -5.27 -2.16 7.87
C LEU A 32 -4.63 -1.05 7.02
N ASP A 33 -3.80 -0.25 7.66
CA ASP A 33 -2.96 0.73 6.97
C ASP A 33 -1.64 0.07 6.58
N HIS A 34 -1.54 -0.33 5.31
CA HIS A 34 -0.39 -1.05 4.77
C HIS A 34 0.84 -0.14 4.58
N ARG A 35 0.77 1.13 4.97
CA ARG A 35 1.90 2.07 4.91
C ARG A 35 3.01 1.74 5.93
N GLY A 36 2.77 0.82 6.85
CA GLY A 36 3.78 0.33 7.80
C GLY A 36 4.43 1.43 8.63
N ALA A 37 5.67 1.21 9.07
CA ALA A 37 6.51 2.19 9.74
C ALA A 37 7.45 2.94 8.76
N PHE A 38 7.10 2.96 7.47
CA PHE A 38 7.93 3.61 6.45
C PHE A 38 7.70 5.12 6.50
N GLU A 39 8.79 5.88 6.59
CA GLU A 39 8.74 7.33 6.47
C GLU A 39 8.39 7.73 5.03
N PRO A 40 7.33 8.53 4.82
CA PRO A 40 6.96 8.98 3.48
C PRO A 40 8.09 9.77 2.81
N VAL A 41 8.44 9.40 1.58
CA VAL A 41 9.45 10.11 0.78
C VAL A 41 8.73 11.03 -0.22
N PRO A 42 8.99 12.34 -0.23
CA PRO A 42 8.44 13.23 -1.25
C PRO A 42 8.80 12.78 -2.67
N CYS A 43 7.83 12.79 -3.56
CA CYS A 43 8.02 12.41 -4.96
C CYS A 43 7.21 13.29 -5.91
N GLU A 44 7.62 13.35 -7.18
CA GLU A 44 6.81 13.86 -8.28
C GLU A 44 6.17 12.72 -9.05
N LEU A 45 4.86 12.80 -9.24
CA LEU A 45 4.06 11.81 -9.96
C LEU A 45 3.55 12.40 -11.28
N HIS A 46 3.95 11.78 -12.38
CA HIS A 46 3.54 12.12 -13.73
C HIS A 46 2.53 11.08 -14.22
N VAL A 47 1.30 11.51 -14.52
CA VAL A 47 0.18 10.61 -14.86
C VAL A 47 -0.14 10.70 -16.35
N GLY A 48 -0.10 9.56 -17.03
CA GLY A 48 -0.35 9.41 -18.46
C GLY A 48 0.93 9.32 -19.29
N TRP A 49 0.79 8.84 -20.53
CA TRP A 49 1.89 8.78 -21.49
C TRP A 49 2.33 10.20 -21.89
N GLY A 50 3.60 10.54 -21.63
CA GLY A 50 4.15 11.85 -22.01
C GLY A 50 3.72 13.00 -21.11
N ALA A 51 3.26 12.71 -19.89
CA ALA A 51 2.94 13.74 -18.90
C ALA A 51 4.15 14.62 -18.58
N VAL A 52 4.08 15.87 -19.06
CA VAL A 52 5.17 16.85 -18.91
C VAL A 52 5.21 17.43 -17.49
N VAL A 53 4.06 17.50 -16.81
CA VAL A 53 3.94 18.11 -15.48
C VAL A 53 3.90 17.02 -14.42
N GLY A 54 4.88 17.08 -13.51
CA GLY A 54 4.90 16.28 -12.28
C GLY A 54 4.01 16.92 -11.24
N ARG A 55 3.26 16.10 -10.50
CA ARG A 55 2.43 16.55 -9.39
C ARG A 55 3.02 16.05 -8.07
N PRO A 56 3.05 16.88 -7.02
CA PRO A 56 3.61 16.46 -5.75
C PRO A 56 2.79 15.31 -5.15
N ALA A 57 3.50 14.31 -4.65
CA ALA A 57 2.96 13.12 -4.01
C ALA A 57 3.97 12.61 -2.95
N SER A 58 3.65 11.51 -2.29
CA SER A 58 4.55 10.84 -1.36
C SER A 58 4.63 9.35 -1.64
N LEU A 59 5.86 8.84 -1.77
CA LEU A 59 6.16 7.42 -1.82
C LEU A 59 6.13 6.85 -0.41
N LEU A 60 5.22 5.91 -0.17
CA LEU A 60 4.99 5.30 1.14
C LEU A 60 5.67 3.94 1.27
N TYR A 61 5.86 3.24 0.16
CA TYR A 61 6.48 1.92 0.12
C TYR A 61 7.06 1.63 -1.27
N GLU A 62 8.21 0.98 -1.32
CA GLU A 62 8.82 0.39 -2.52
C GLU A 62 9.30 -1.02 -2.17
N GLY A 63 8.77 -2.03 -2.86
CA GLY A 63 9.21 -3.42 -2.70
C GLY A 63 8.37 -4.41 -3.48
N GLU A 64 8.93 -5.59 -3.79
CA GLU A 64 8.22 -6.68 -4.48
C GLU A 64 7.54 -6.26 -5.80
N GLY A 65 8.15 -5.32 -6.54
CA GLY A 65 7.58 -4.81 -7.79
C GLY A 65 6.34 -3.92 -7.61
N VAL A 66 6.04 -3.47 -6.40
CA VAL A 66 4.92 -2.59 -6.10
C VAL A 66 5.42 -1.32 -5.41
N LEU A 67 4.88 -0.17 -5.83
CA LEU A 67 5.01 1.09 -5.12
C LEU A 67 3.65 1.50 -4.56
N VAL A 68 3.66 2.05 -3.35
CA VAL A 68 2.47 2.67 -2.75
C VAL A 68 2.66 4.17 -2.70
N ILE A 69 1.74 4.92 -3.30
CA ILE A 69 1.82 6.37 -3.44
C ILE A 69 0.64 7.03 -2.73
N ALA A 70 0.90 8.06 -1.94
CA ALA A 70 -0.12 8.98 -1.43
C ALA A 70 -0.15 10.24 -2.30
N ALA A 71 -1.35 10.65 -2.71
CA ALA A 71 -1.57 11.88 -3.45
C ALA A 71 -2.91 12.51 -3.06
N ASN A 72 -3.02 13.83 -3.15
CA ASN A 72 -4.25 14.58 -2.85
C ASN A 72 -5.15 14.77 -4.09
N PHE A 73 -5.01 13.89 -5.08
CA PHE A 73 -5.74 13.96 -6.34
C PHE A 73 -6.14 12.58 -6.83
N VAL A 74 -7.14 12.55 -7.72
CA VAL A 74 -7.68 11.32 -8.30
C VAL A 74 -6.80 10.86 -9.46
N ILE A 75 -6.48 9.57 -9.47
CA ILE A 75 -5.82 8.87 -10.57
C ILE A 75 -6.67 7.66 -10.93
N SER A 76 -6.96 7.50 -12.21
CA SER A 76 -7.74 6.36 -12.70
C SER A 76 -6.89 5.08 -12.63
N PRO A 77 -7.49 3.91 -12.35
CA PRO A 77 -6.85 2.63 -12.58
C PRO A 77 -6.41 2.48 -14.04
N ALA A 78 -5.42 1.63 -14.28
CA ALA A 78 -4.77 1.39 -15.57
C ALA A 78 -3.98 2.59 -16.15
N GLU A 79 -3.88 3.71 -15.44
CA GLU A 79 -3.04 4.83 -15.85
C GLU A 79 -1.56 4.48 -15.77
N ASN A 80 -0.80 4.93 -16.76
CA ASN A 80 0.65 4.79 -16.76
C ASN A 80 1.24 5.94 -15.96
N VAL A 81 2.18 5.66 -15.07
CA VAL A 81 2.80 6.68 -14.22
C VAL A 81 4.32 6.63 -14.29
N ARG A 82 4.94 7.81 -14.22
CA ARG A 82 6.35 7.96 -13.84
C ARG A 82 6.43 8.58 -12.45
N ILE A 83 7.24 8.00 -11.59
CA ILE A 83 7.44 8.43 -10.21
C ILE A 83 8.92 8.82 -10.06
N ASP A 84 9.16 10.09 -9.75
CA ASP A 84 10.49 10.65 -9.54
C ASP A 84 10.67 10.98 -8.05
N TYR A 85 11.71 10.43 -7.41
CA TYR A 85 11.96 10.63 -5.98
C TYR A 85 13.45 10.55 -5.65
N LEU A 86 13.83 11.14 -4.52
CA LEU A 86 15.19 11.05 -4.00
C LEU A 86 15.34 9.82 -3.11
N GLN A 87 16.34 9.00 -3.40
CA GLN A 87 16.73 7.87 -2.56
C GLN A 87 18.22 7.95 -2.30
N ALA A 88 18.62 8.01 -1.02
CA ALA A 88 20.01 8.17 -0.60
C ALA A 88 20.73 9.32 -1.33
N GLY A 89 20.05 10.46 -1.52
CA GLY A 89 20.58 11.65 -2.19
C GLY A 89 20.63 11.58 -3.72
N ARG A 90 20.18 10.49 -4.34
CA ARG A 90 20.14 10.33 -5.80
C ARG A 90 18.72 10.35 -6.32
N MET A 91 18.48 11.06 -7.42
CA MET A 91 17.22 11.02 -8.14
C MET A 91 17.00 9.62 -8.76
N ARG A 92 15.82 9.07 -8.54
CA ARG A 92 15.34 7.80 -9.08
C ARG A 92 14.05 8.07 -9.85
N SER A 93 13.93 7.45 -11.01
CA SER A 93 12.72 7.45 -11.82
C SER A 93 12.23 6.03 -11.98
N ARG A 94 10.94 5.82 -11.72
CA ARG A 94 10.26 4.53 -11.79
C ARG A 94 9.03 4.63 -12.67
N TRP A 95 8.74 3.58 -13.43
CA TRP A 95 7.56 3.51 -14.29
C TRP A 95 6.70 2.35 -13.89
N GLY A 96 5.38 2.57 -13.94
CA GLY A 96 4.42 1.54 -13.61
C GLY A 96 3.03 1.88 -14.05
N ILE A 97 2.09 1.05 -13.64
CA ILE A 97 0.67 1.17 -13.94
C ILE A 97 -0.09 1.20 -12.61
N VAL A 98 -1.01 2.15 -12.46
CA VAL A 98 -1.91 2.20 -11.30
C VAL A 98 -2.85 1.00 -11.37
N VAL A 99 -2.80 0.14 -10.36
CA VAL A 99 -3.68 -1.03 -10.25
C VAL A 99 -4.93 -0.69 -9.48
N GLU A 100 -4.78 0.04 -8.37
CA GLU A 100 -5.86 0.37 -7.45
C GLU A 100 -5.61 1.74 -6.80
N GLY A 101 -6.69 2.42 -6.43
CA GLY A 101 -6.65 3.63 -5.62
C GLY A 101 -7.83 3.70 -4.66
N ARG A 102 -7.57 4.10 -3.40
CA ARG A 102 -8.59 4.28 -2.37
C ARG A 102 -8.37 5.56 -1.57
N ALA A 103 -9.39 6.01 -0.85
CA ALA A 103 -9.21 7.07 0.15
C ALA A 103 -8.29 6.59 1.28
N GLY A 104 -7.44 7.47 1.79
CA GLY A 104 -6.67 7.18 2.99
C GLY A 104 -7.58 6.93 4.20
N LEU A 105 -7.07 6.17 5.17
CA LEU A 105 -7.85 5.70 6.31
C LEU A 105 -7.56 6.48 7.61
N ARG A 106 -6.51 7.29 7.64
CA ARG A 106 -6.18 8.10 8.82
C ARG A 106 -7.05 9.35 8.86
N ALA A 107 -7.25 9.91 10.06
CA ALA A 107 -8.06 11.12 10.21
C ALA A 107 -7.51 12.29 9.38
N GLU A 108 -6.19 12.47 9.37
CA GLU A 108 -5.50 13.48 8.58
C GLU A 108 -5.61 13.24 7.07
N ASP A 109 -5.83 11.99 6.62
CA ASP A 109 -5.99 11.69 5.19
C ASP A 109 -7.30 12.30 4.67
N ALA A 110 -8.37 12.24 5.47
CA ALA A 110 -9.67 12.80 5.11
C ALA A 110 -9.60 14.33 4.98
N GLU A 111 -8.92 14.99 5.92
CA GLU A 111 -8.73 16.45 5.92
C GLU A 111 -7.91 16.93 4.72
N ASN A 112 -6.89 16.17 4.32
CA ASN A 112 -6.00 16.52 3.21
C ASN A 112 -6.48 16.00 1.84
N GLY A 113 -7.61 15.29 1.79
CA GLY A 113 -8.08 14.62 0.58
C GLY A 113 -7.11 13.54 0.06
N THR A 114 -6.30 12.96 0.96
CA THR A 114 -5.28 11.97 0.62
C THR A 114 -5.92 10.70 0.10
N ARG A 115 -5.40 10.24 -1.03
CA ARG A 115 -5.72 8.97 -1.66
C ARG A 115 -4.44 8.16 -1.79
N VAL A 116 -4.56 6.86 -1.57
CA VAL A 116 -3.47 5.89 -1.62
C VAL A 116 -3.64 5.05 -2.87
N TYR A 117 -2.55 4.88 -3.63
CA TYR A 117 -2.50 4.18 -4.90
C TYR A 117 -1.46 3.07 -4.87
N TRP A 118 -1.80 1.93 -5.45
CA TRP A 118 -0.87 0.82 -5.71
C TRP A 118 -0.45 0.86 -7.16
N VAL A 119 0.85 0.95 -7.38
CA VAL A 119 1.46 0.98 -8.70
C VAL A 119 2.27 -0.29 -8.90
N HIS A 120 1.91 -1.07 -9.91
CA HIS A 120 2.72 -2.21 -10.32
C HIS A 120 3.83 -1.73 -11.26
N MET A 121 5.06 -2.09 -10.92
CA MET A 121 6.25 -1.73 -11.68
C MET A 121 6.33 -2.51 -12.98
N ARG A 122 6.85 -1.86 -14.02
CA ARG A 122 7.25 -2.53 -15.27
C ARG A 122 8.68 -3.04 -15.21
#